data_AF-A0A2V6DPT5-F1
#
_entry.id   AF-A0A2V6DPT5-F1
#
_cell.length_a   1.000
_cell.length_b   1.000
_cell.length_c   1.000
_cell.angle_alpha   90.00
_cell.angle_beta   90.00
_cell.angle_gamma   90.00
#
_symmetry.space_group_name_H-M   'P 1'
#
loop_
_entity.id
_entity.type
_entity.pdbx_description
1 polymer ?
#
loop_
_entity_poly.entity_id
_entity_poly.type
_entity_poly.pdbx_seq_one_letter_code
_entity_poly.pdbx_strand_id
1 'polypeptide(L)'
;MSIGLLGQKIGMTSVYDANGKLRPVTVIAAGDNVLVRRITAERDGYSGVQVGFGAQKESRLNKSELGAFRKAGVEPKRFSREFRLETDL
;
A
#
# COMPACT_ATOMS: atom_id res chain seq x y z
N MET A 1 5.30 -11.57 10.21
CA MET A 1 5.35 -10.83 8.91
C MET A 1 5.51 -9.33 9.19
N SER A 2 6.30 -8.63 8.37
CA SER A 2 6.51 -7.18 8.46
C SER A 2 5.50 -6.38 7.63
N ILE A 3 5.37 -5.08 7.92
CA ILE A 3 4.55 -4.15 7.13
C ILE A 3 5.16 -4.04 5.73
N GLY A 4 4.36 -4.35 4.70
CA GLY A 4 4.75 -4.21 3.30
C GLY A 4 4.39 -2.84 2.72
N LEU A 5 4.95 -2.52 1.55
CA LEU A 5 4.60 -1.36 0.75
C LEU A 5 3.90 -1.80 -0.53
N LEU A 6 2.88 -1.04 -0.95
CA LEU A 6 2.32 -1.18 -2.28
C LEU A 6 3.11 -0.31 -3.26
N GLY A 7 3.28 -0.82 -4.46
CA GLY A 7 3.94 -0.09 -5.53
C GLY A 7 3.50 -0.56 -6.90
N GLN A 8 3.66 0.31 -7.88
CA GLN A 8 3.38 0.04 -9.28
C GLN A 8 4.68 -0.23 -10.03
N LYS A 9 4.74 -1.34 -10.79
CA LYS A 9 5.84 -1.60 -11.71
C LYS A 9 5.80 -0.55 -12.83
N ILE A 10 6.86 0.26 -12.93
CA ILE A 10 7.00 1.28 -13.97
C ILE A 10 7.67 0.68 -15.20
N GLY A 11 8.68 -0.16 -14.99
CA GLY A 11 9.43 -0.76 -16.08
C GLY A 11 10.67 -1.48 -15.60
N MET A 12 11.52 -1.84 -16.55
CA MET A 12 12.80 -2.51 -16.29
C MET A 12 13.89 -1.68 -16.98
N THR A 13 15.02 -1.52 -16.30
CA THR A 13 16.21 -0.84 -16.84
C THR A 13 17.46 -1.56 -16.34
N SER A 14 18.63 -1.14 -16.78
CA SER A 14 19.90 -1.67 -16.26
C SER A 14 20.72 -0.55 -15.66
N VAL A 15 21.36 -0.82 -14.53
CA VAL A 15 22.24 0.11 -13.82
C VAL A 15 23.59 -0.54 -13.62
N TYR A 16 24.66 0.25 -13.65
CA TYR A 16 25.99 -0.24 -13.30
C TYR A 16 26.15 -0.23 -11.78
N ASP A 17 26.64 -1.33 -11.22
CA ASP A 17 27.02 -1.37 -9.81
C ASP A 17 28.40 -0.71 -9.58
N ALA A 18 28.77 -0.54 -8.31
CA ALA A 18 30.04 0.10 -7.94
C ALA A 18 31.30 -0.62 -8.47
N ASN A 19 31.17 -1.89 -8.89
CA ASN A 19 32.25 -2.66 -9.49
C ASN A 19 32.23 -2.65 -11.02
N GLY A 20 31.38 -1.80 -11.63
CA GLY A 20 31.24 -1.68 -13.07
C GLY A 20 30.47 -2.81 -13.75
N LYS A 21 29.77 -3.68 -13.01
CA LYS A 21 28.94 -4.74 -13.60
C LYS A 21 27.54 -4.21 -13.92
N LEU A 22 27.02 -4.56 -15.10
CA LEU A 22 25.66 -4.23 -15.50
C LEU A 22 24.66 -5.13 -14.75
N ARG A 23 23.72 -4.51 -14.03
CA ARG A 23 22.66 -5.19 -13.28
C ARG A 23 21.29 -4.83 -13.85
N PRO A 24 20.49 -5.81 -14.31
CA PRO A 24 19.11 -5.54 -14.67
C PRO A 24 18.28 -5.32 -13.40
N VAL A 25 17.50 -4.24 -13.39
CA VAL A 25 16.67 -3.82 -12.26
C VAL A 25 15.25 -3.53 -12.71
N THR A 26 14.28 -3.80 -11.83
CA THR A 26 12.88 -3.42 -12.03
C THR A 26 12.58 -2.17 -11.22
N VAL A 27 12.06 -1.14 -11.87
CA VAL A 27 11.67 0.11 -11.21
C VAL A 27 10.24 -0.03 -10.70
N ILE A 28 10.08 0.15 -9.39
CA ILE A 28 8.79 0.13 -8.70
C ILE A 28 8.55 1.52 -8.09
N ALA A 29 7.46 2.17 -8.47
CA ALA A 29 7.00 3.41 -7.84
C ALA A 29 6.13 3.05 -6.64
N ALA A 30 6.64 3.26 -5.42
CA ALA A 30 5.96 2.99 -4.15
C ALA A 30 5.46 4.27 -3.45
N GLY A 31 5.14 5.32 -4.21
CA GLY A 31 4.69 6.61 -3.67
C GLY A 31 3.24 6.61 -3.20
N ASP A 32 2.93 7.38 -2.16
CA ASP A 32 1.57 7.62 -1.63
C ASP A 32 0.88 6.37 -1.02
N ASN A 33 1.61 5.69 -0.14
CA ASN A 33 1.04 4.65 0.74
C ASN A 33 0.46 5.30 2.00
N VAL A 34 -0.83 5.12 2.25
CA VAL A 34 -1.53 5.67 3.42
C VAL A 34 -2.15 4.56 4.26
N LEU A 35 -2.11 4.70 5.59
CA LEU A 35 -2.78 3.77 6.50
C LEU A 35 -4.28 4.09 6.54
N VAL A 36 -5.13 3.15 6.15
CA VAL A 36 -6.58 3.33 6.09
C VAL A 36 -7.24 2.82 7.37
N ARG A 37 -6.84 1.63 7.84
CA ARG A 37 -7.45 0.98 9.00
C ARG A 37 -6.44 0.09 9.70
N ARG A 38 -6.44 0.17 11.04
CA ARG A 38 -5.81 -0.83 11.90
C ARG A 38 -6.80 -1.95 12.21
N ILE A 39 -6.35 -3.18 11.99
CA ILE A 39 -7.09 -4.41 12.26
C ILE A 39 -6.47 -5.02 13.53
N THR A 40 -7.30 -5.26 14.52
CA THR A 40 -6.88 -5.67 15.87
C THR A 40 -7.51 -7.00 16.22
N ALA A 41 -6.79 -7.85 16.94
CA ALA A 41 -7.26 -9.19 17.29
C ALA A 41 -8.60 -9.18 18.04
N GLU A 42 -8.81 -8.22 18.94
CA GLU A 42 -10.03 -8.09 19.75
C GLU A 42 -11.31 -7.87 18.94
N ARG A 43 -11.23 -7.13 17.83
CA ARG A 43 -12.40 -6.72 17.04
C ARG A 43 -12.59 -7.60 15.81
N ASP A 44 -11.48 -7.97 15.17
CA ASP A 44 -11.48 -8.56 13.82
C ASP A 44 -10.92 -10.01 13.82
N GLY A 45 -10.46 -10.53 14.96
CA GLY A 45 -9.97 -11.90 15.11
C GLY A 45 -8.53 -12.15 14.63
N TYR A 46 -7.85 -11.11 14.14
CA TYR A 46 -6.43 -11.15 13.78
C TYR A 46 -5.80 -9.76 13.80
N SER A 47 -4.47 -9.71 13.77
CA SER A 47 -3.72 -8.46 13.69
C SER A 47 -3.31 -8.12 12.25
N GLY A 48 -3.51 -6.86 11.85
CA GLY A 48 -3.10 -6.40 10.53
C GLY A 48 -3.28 -4.91 10.29
N VAL A 49 -2.76 -4.46 9.16
CA VAL A 49 -2.91 -3.07 8.69
C VAL A 49 -3.45 -3.04 7.28
N GLN A 50 -4.42 -2.18 7.04
CA GLN A 50 -4.94 -1.88 5.72
C GLN A 50 -4.24 -0.63 5.18
N VAL A 51 -3.62 -0.78 4.02
CA VAL A 51 -2.84 0.26 3.33
C VAL A 51 -3.50 0.59 2.00
N GLY A 52 -3.71 1.89 1.76
CA GLY A 52 -4.19 2.44 0.50
C GLY A 52 -3.03 2.92 -0.37
N PHE A 53 -3.16 2.76 -1.69
CA PHE A 53 -2.16 3.19 -2.68
C PHE A 53 -2.78 3.71 -3.98
N GLY A 54 -2.17 4.79 -4.49
CA GLY A 54 -2.49 5.45 -5.75
C GLY A 54 -3.73 6.34 -5.67
N ALA A 55 -3.65 7.58 -6.15
CA ALA A 55 -4.78 8.51 -6.11
C ALA A 55 -5.97 8.06 -6.99
N GLN A 56 -7.20 8.28 -6.51
CA GLN A 56 -8.44 8.05 -7.25
C GLN A 56 -9.44 9.17 -7.00
N LYS A 57 -10.20 9.54 -8.03
CA LYS A 57 -11.29 10.53 -7.88
C LYS A 57 -12.46 9.93 -7.10
N GLU A 58 -13.07 10.70 -6.21
CA GLU A 58 -14.24 10.28 -5.42
C GLU A 58 -15.38 9.73 -6.29
N SER A 59 -15.62 10.32 -7.46
CA SER A 59 -16.69 9.90 -8.38
C SER A 59 -16.50 8.49 -8.96
N ARG A 60 -15.30 7.90 -8.82
CA ARG A 60 -14.99 6.54 -9.29
C ARG A 60 -15.03 5.48 -8.20
N LEU A 61 -15.31 5.86 -6.95
CA LEU A 61 -15.43 4.93 -5.83
C LEU A 61 -16.89 4.66 -5.49
N ASN A 62 -17.16 3.49 -4.93
CA ASN A 62 -18.46 3.20 -4.37
C ASN A 62 -18.64 3.91 -3.00
N LYS A 63 -19.89 4.05 -2.55
CA LYS A 63 -20.21 4.76 -1.29
C LYS A 63 -19.55 4.11 -0.07
N SER A 64 -19.38 2.79 -0.06
CA SER A 64 -18.81 2.05 1.06
C SER A 64 -17.30 2.30 1.22
N GLU A 65 -16.54 2.20 0.13
CA GLU A 65 -15.10 2.50 0.09
C GLU A 65 -14.82 3.94 0.49
N LEU A 66 -15.61 4.85 -0.07
CA LEU A 66 -15.52 6.27 0.22
C LEU A 66 -15.85 6.59 1.68
N GLY A 67 -16.81 5.88 2.28
CA GLY A 67 -17.07 5.95 3.72
C GLY A 67 -15.88 5.48 4.57
N ALA A 68 -15.19 4.42 4.15
CA ALA A 68 -14.00 3.93 4.84
C ALA A 68 -12.84 4.93 4.79
N PHE A 69 -12.54 5.50 3.61
CA PHE A 69 -11.50 6.51 3.46
C PHE A 69 -11.81 7.81 4.21
N ARG A 70 -13.08 8.27 4.18
CA ARG A 70 -13.53 9.43 4.95
C ARG A 70 -13.41 9.21 6.46
N LYS A 71 -13.76 8.03 6.96
CA LYS A 71 -13.58 7.68 8.38
C LYS A 71 -12.11 7.70 8.79
N ALA A 72 -11.22 7.30 7.89
CA ALA A 72 -9.78 7.34 8.09
C ALA A 72 -9.16 8.74 7.90
N GLY A 73 -9.92 9.72 7.38
CA GLY A 73 -9.43 11.06 7.09
C GLY A 73 -8.39 11.13 5.97
N VAL A 74 -8.36 10.12 5.09
CA VAL A 74 -7.39 10.03 3.98
C VAL A 74 -8.05 10.28 2.64
N GLU A 75 -7.27 10.79 1.69
CA GLU A 75 -7.72 10.92 0.31
C GLU A 75 -8.08 9.56 -0.30
N PRO A 76 -9.08 9.52 -1.20
CA PRO A 76 -9.50 8.27 -1.79
C PRO A 76 -8.40 7.63 -2.64
N LYS A 77 -8.11 6.36 -2.35
CA LYS A 77 -7.08 5.59 -3.05
C LYS A 77 -7.68 4.56 -4.01
N ARG A 78 -6.93 4.24 -5.06
CA ARG A 78 -7.31 3.28 -6.12
C ARG A 78 -7.20 1.85 -5.64
N PHE A 79 -6.16 1.55 -4.86
CA PHE A 79 -5.90 0.22 -4.32
C PHE A 79 -5.94 0.27 -2.80
N SER A 80 -6.49 -0.79 -2.19
CA SER A 80 -6.44 -1.02 -0.75
C SER A 80 -6.08 -2.49 -0.52
N ARG A 81 -5.06 -2.75 0.29
CA ARG A 81 -4.59 -4.11 0.62
C ARG A 81 -4.29 -4.23 2.10
N GLU A 82 -4.39 -5.44 2.61
CA GLU A 82 -4.14 -5.76 4.01
C GLU A 82 -2.81 -6.51 4.15
N PHE A 83 -2.03 -6.12 5.14
CA PHE A 83 -0.84 -6.84 5.58
C PHE A 83 -1.11 -7.42 6.96
N ARG A 84 -1.04 -8.74 7.07
CA ARG A 84 -1.17 -9.44 8.35
C ARG A 84 0.10 -9.28 9.16
N LEU A 85 -0.08 -9.06 10.46
CA LEU A 85 0.99 -8.91 11.43
C LEU A 85 0.93 -10.05 12.44
N GLU A 86 2.07 -10.40 13.01
CA GLU A 86 2.16 -11.41 14.07
C GLU A 86 1.79 -10.83 15.44
N THR A 87 1.88 -9.51 15.61
CA THR A 87 1.57 -8.81 16.85
C THR A 87 0.91 -7.48 16.52
N ASP A 88 0.02 -7.02 17.41
CA ASP A 88 -0.65 -5.73 17.29
C ASP A 88 0.35 -4.56 17.37
N LEU A 89 0.13 -3.53 16.54
CA LEU A 89 0.89 -2.26 16.51
C LEU A 89 0.36 -1.23 17.52
#